data_AF-A0A1B6KK40-F1
#
_entry.id   AF-A0A1B6KK40-F1
#
_cell.length_a   1.000
_cell.length_b   1.000
_cell.length_c   1.000
_cell.angle_alpha   90.00
_cell.angle_beta   90.00
_cell.angle_gamma   90.00
#
_symmetry.space_group_name_H-M   'P 1'
#
loop_
_entity.id
_entity.type
_entity.pdbx_description
1 polymer ?
#
loop_
_entity_poly.entity_id
_entity_poly.type
_entity_poly.pdbx_seq_one_letter_code
_entity_poly.pdbx_strand_id
1 'polypeptide(L)'
;LVIFFVSLLGVGMGQTAVYTLGIPYIDDNVASRESPLYFAITIGVRILGPALGFILGSLCTLLYVDLSVDPGITPKDPRWVGAWWLGLVCISALLMLASLAMFAFPKRLSTCRVVAPSVKKRERKNPSLRDFPKAIKRLLKNDILMFRTASSVLHILPIAGLYTFLPKYLESQFRQTAHTANMVSGIGGILVMGLGIIMSGVFIL
;
A
#
# COMPACT_ATOMS: atom_id res chain seq x y z
N LEU A 1 2.06 24.21 3.20
CA LEU A 1 2.19 23.49 1.92
C LEU A 1 3.56 22.82 1.77
N VAL A 2 4.67 23.53 2.01
CA VAL A 2 6.04 22.96 1.96
C VAL A 2 6.22 21.76 2.90
N ILE A 3 5.73 21.84 4.15
CA ILE A 3 5.83 20.72 5.12
C ILE A 3 5.16 19.46 4.57
N PHE A 4 3.93 19.57 4.05
CA PHE A 4 3.23 18.44 3.45
C PHE A 4 3.95 17.88 2.23
N PHE A 5 4.52 18.74 1.38
CA PHE A 5 5.29 18.30 0.22
C PHE A 5 6.51 17.46 0.62
N VAL A 6 7.31 17.95 1.57
CA VAL A 6 8.49 17.24 2.07
C VAL A 6 8.09 15.91 2.73
N SER A 7 7.03 15.91 3.53
CA SER A 7 6.52 14.70 4.17
C SER A 7 6.05 13.66 3.14
N LEU A 8 5.27 14.06 2.13
CA LEU A 8 4.79 13.16 1.08
C LEU A 8 5.93 12.59 0.23
N LEU A 9 6.95 13.41 -0.05
CA LEU A 9 8.16 12.96 -0.75
C LEU A 9 8.91 11.91 0.09
N GLY A 10 9.09 12.15 1.39
CA GLY A 10 9.70 11.19 2.30
C GLY A 10 8.94 9.88 2.40
N VAL A 11 7.60 9.94 2.49
CA VAL A 11 6.73 8.75 2.44
C VAL A 11 6.91 7.99 1.13
N GLY A 12 6.97 8.69 -0.01
CA GLY A 12 7.20 8.08 -1.33
C GLY A 12 8.53 7.33 -1.45
N MET A 13 9.61 7.93 -0.93
CA MET A 13 10.93 7.29 -0.89
C MET A 13 10.91 6.02 -0.02
N GLY A 14 10.32 6.10 1.17
CA GLY A 14 10.21 4.96 2.09
C GLY A 14 9.40 3.80 1.51
N GLN A 15 8.26 4.11 0.88
CA GLN A 15 7.41 3.09 0.24
C GLN A 15 8.12 2.39 -0.93
N THR A 16 8.90 3.13 -1.71
CA THR A 16 9.61 2.55 -2.87
C THR A 16 10.62 1.49 -2.43
N ALA A 17 11.39 1.74 -1.37
CA ALA A 17 12.37 0.78 -0.85
C ALA A 17 11.70 -0.56 -0.46
N VAL A 18 10.59 -0.49 0.28
CA VAL A 18 9.83 -1.68 0.70
C VAL A 18 9.22 -2.41 -0.49
N TYR A 19 8.70 -1.67 -1.47
CA TYR A 19 8.05 -2.26 -2.65
C TYR A 19 9.07 -2.95 -3.57
N THR A 20 10.21 -2.31 -3.82
CA THR A 20 11.25 -2.81 -4.73
C THR A 20 12.05 -3.95 -4.13
N LEU A 21 12.38 -3.91 -2.83
CA LEU A 21 13.24 -4.91 -2.20
C LEU A 21 12.46 -6.02 -1.49
N GLY A 22 11.21 -5.79 -1.09
CA GLY A 22 10.45 -6.74 -0.28
C GLY A 22 10.11 -8.05 -1.00
N ILE A 23 9.59 -7.98 -2.23
CA ILE A 23 9.22 -9.18 -2.99
C ILE A 23 10.45 -10.03 -3.37
N PRO A 24 11.54 -9.45 -3.92
CA PRO A 24 12.77 -10.21 -4.16
C PRO A 24 13.36 -10.83 -2.89
N TYR A 25 13.30 -10.11 -1.76
CA TYR A 25 13.76 -10.66 -0.49
C TYR A 25 12.98 -11.91 -0.07
N ILE A 26 11.65 -11.90 -0.23
CA ILE A 26 10.83 -13.08 0.05
C ILE A 26 11.17 -14.22 -0.92
N ASP A 27 11.33 -13.92 -2.21
CA ASP A 27 11.67 -14.91 -3.24
C ASP A 27 13.01 -15.62 -2.97
N ASP A 28 14.02 -14.85 -2.53
CA ASP A 28 15.36 -15.37 -2.25
C ASP A 28 15.45 -16.18 -0.95
N ASN A 29 14.51 -16.00 -0.01
CA ASN A 29 14.57 -16.62 1.33
C ASN A 29 13.53 -17.74 1.54
N VAL A 30 12.56 -17.90 0.64
CA VAL A 30 11.49 -18.90 0.74
C VAL A 30 11.67 -19.97 -0.34
N ALA A 31 11.31 -21.23 -0.05
CA ALA A 31 11.33 -22.30 -1.03
C ALA A 31 10.35 -21.99 -2.18
N SER A 32 10.74 -22.26 -3.43
CA SER A 32 9.96 -21.88 -4.63
C SER A 32 8.52 -22.42 -4.67
N ARG A 33 8.23 -23.50 -3.93
CA ARG A 33 6.87 -24.06 -3.78
C ARG A 33 5.98 -23.19 -2.88
N GLU A 34 6.58 -22.55 -1.87
CA GLU A 34 5.87 -21.75 -0.87
C GLU A 34 5.89 -20.25 -1.23
N SER A 35 6.86 -19.77 -2.03
CA SER A 35 6.96 -18.36 -2.46
C SER A 35 5.64 -17.75 -2.99
N PRO A 36 4.83 -18.46 -3.82
CA PRO A 36 3.55 -17.93 -4.29
C PRO A 36 2.58 -17.59 -3.15
N LEU A 37 2.54 -18.39 -2.08
CA LEU A 37 1.69 -18.14 -0.91
C LEU A 37 2.14 -16.87 -0.17
N TYR A 38 3.44 -16.69 0.03
CA TYR A 38 3.97 -15.48 0.68
C TYR A 38 3.74 -14.21 -0.16
N PHE A 39 3.82 -14.31 -1.49
CA PHE A 39 3.45 -13.20 -2.38
C PHE A 39 1.96 -12.86 -2.28
N ALA A 40 1.10 -13.89 -2.26
CA ALA A 40 -0.34 -13.69 -2.10
C ALA A 40 -0.68 -12.99 -0.77
N ILE A 41 -0.07 -13.42 0.34
CA ILE A 41 -0.24 -12.77 1.65
C ILE A 41 0.24 -11.31 1.59
N THR A 42 1.43 -11.07 1.05
CA THR A 42 2.01 -9.71 0.97
C THR A 42 1.14 -8.75 0.15
N ILE A 43 0.65 -9.21 -1.01
CA ILE A 43 -0.23 -8.42 -1.87
C ILE A 43 -1.61 -8.25 -1.21
N GLY A 44 -2.14 -9.30 -0.58
CA GLY A 44 -3.43 -9.27 0.12
C GLY A 44 -3.47 -8.24 1.24
N VAL A 45 -2.44 -8.22 2.10
CA VAL A 45 -2.32 -7.22 3.18
C VAL A 45 -2.26 -5.79 2.61
N ARG A 46 -1.61 -5.59 1.46
CA ARG A 46 -1.56 -4.27 0.80
C ARG A 46 -2.93 -3.80 0.30
N ILE A 47 -3.79 -4.72 -0.15
CA ILE A 47 -5.16 -4.39 -0.59
C ILE A 47 -6.03 -3.96 0.61
N LEU A 48 -5.83 -4.58 1.77
CA LEU A 48 -6.57 -4.24 3.00
C LEU A 48 -6.11 -2.93 3.63
N GLY A 49 -4.86 -2.52 3.41
CA GLY A 49 -4.26 -1.31 3.98
C GLY A 49 -5.11 -0.04 3.78
N PRO A 50 -5.51 0.30 2.55
CA PRO A 50 -6.37 1.47 2.30
C PRO A 50 -7.70 1.43 3.06
N ALA A 51 -8.36 0.27 3.14
CA ALA A 51 -9.62 0.15 3.89
C ALA A 51 -9.42 0.44 5.38
N LEU A 52 -8.37 -0.14 6.00
CA LEU A 52 -8.02 0.15 7.39
C LEU A 52 -7.65 1.62 7.59
N GLY A 53 -6.98 2.25 6.62
CA GLY A 53 -6.66 3.67 6.64
C GLY A 53 -7.90 4.56 6.64
N PHE A 54 -8.90 4.25 5.80
CA PHE A 54 -10.16 4.99 5.78
C PHE A 54 -10.98 4.79 7.06
N ILE A 55 -11.00 3.57 7.62
CA ILE A 55 -11.67 3.30 8.89
C ILE A 55 -10.98 4.06 10.03
N LEU A 56 -9.65 4.01 10.11
CA LEU A 56 -8.90 4.78 11.11
C LEU A 56 -9.13 6.28 10.93
N GLY A 57 -9.06 6.79 9.70
CA GLY A 57 -9.35 8.19 9.38
C GLY A 57 -10.77 8.60 9.76
N SER A 58 -11.74 7.71 9.58
CA SER A 58 -13.11 7.90 10.05
C SER A 58 -13.15 8.07 11.57
N LEU A 59 -12.56 7.13 12.33
CA LEU A 59 -12.50 7.21 13.80
C LEU A 59 -11.77 8.47 14.29
N CYS A 60 -10.67 8.87 13.64
CA CYS A 60 -9.95 10.10 13.99
C CYS A 60 -10.76 11.37 13.68
N THR A 61 -11.54 11.37 12.61
CA THR A 61 -12.38 12.54 12.24
C THR A 61 -13.69 12.64 13.03
N LEU A 62 -14.05 11.59 13.77
CA LEU A 62 -15.14 11.61 14.75
C LEU A 62 -14.80 12.40 16.01
N LEU A 63 -13.50 12.57 16.32
CA LEU A 63 -13.02 13.37 17.43
C LEU A 63 -12.77 14.81 16.98
N TYR A 64 -13.08 15.78 17.84
CA TYR A 64 -12.81 17.18 17.55
C TYR A 64 -11.31 17.45 17.47
N VAL A 65 -10.89 18.41 16.64
CA VAL A 65 -9.47 18.73 16.40
C VAL A 65 -8.70 18.99 17.70
N ASP A 66 -9.34 19.67 18.66
CA ASP A 66 -8.81 19.94 19.99
C ASP A 66 -9.43 18.99 21.01
N LEU A 67 -8.64 18.01 21.45
CA LEU A 67 -9.07 16.97 22.39
C LEU A 67 -9.31 17.48 23.82
N SER A 68 -8.87 18.70 24.13
CA SER A 68 -8.89 19.27 25.49
C SER A 68 -10.10 20.18 25.75
N VAL A 69 -10.85 20.54 24.72
CA VAL A 69 -11.98 21.47 24.80
C VAL A 69 -13.27 20.72 24.50
N ASP A 70 -14.33 20.97 25.26
CA ASP A 70 -15.68 20.56 24.87
C ASP A 70 -16.21 21.57 23.85
N PRO A 71 -16.34 21.18 22.57
CA PRO A 71 -16.63 22.15 21.51
C PRO A 71 -18.09 22.60 21.53
N GLY A 72 -18.98 21.96 22.30
CA GLY A 72 -20.42 22.28 22.35
C GLY A 72 -21.15 22.09 21.00
N ILE A 73 -20.44 21.59 19.98
CA ILE A 73 -20.93 21.31 18.63
C ILE A 73 -20.81 19.82 18.34
N THR A 74 -21.73 19.32 17.52
CA THR A 74 -21.80 17.90 17.13
C THR A 74 -21.08 17.69 15.79
N PRO A 75 -20.58 16.49 15.44
CA PRO A 75 -19.99 16.18 14.13
C PRO A 75 -20.84 16.48 12.88
N LYS A 76 -22.14 16.75 13.08
CA LYS A 76 -23.07 17.18 12.02
C LYS A 76 -23.00 18.68 11.71
N ASP A 77 -22.40 19.47 12.59
CA ASP A 77 -22.26 20.91 12.41
C ASP A 77 -21.21 21.20 11.31
N PRO A 78 -21.47 22.08 10.33
CA PRO A 78 -20.49 22.49 9.33
C PRO A 78 -19.18 23.06 9.90
N ARG A 79 -19.18 23.53 11.14
CA ARG A 79 -17.99 24.04 11.84
C ARG A 79 -17.12 22.92 12.43
N TRP A 80 -17.59 21.67 12.38
CA TRP A 80 -16.84 20.54 12.90
C TRP A 80 -15.58 20.27 12.07
N VAL A 81 -14.43 20.32 12.73
CA VAL A 81 -13.15 19.91 12.16
C VAL A 81 -12.68 18.69 12.94
N GLY A 82 -12.64 17.54 12.27
CA GLY A 82 -12.16 16.30 12.87
C GLY A 82 -10.65 16.31 13.08
N ALA A 83 -10.16 15.52 14.04
CA ALA A 83 -8.74 15.37 14.37
C ALA A 83 -7.95 14.59 13.28
N TRP A 84 -7.81 15.18 12.10
CA TRP A 84 -7.15 14.61 10.92
C TRP A 84 -5.68 14.24 11.17
N TRP A 85 -5.01 14.94 12.08
CA TRP A 85 -3.61 14.72 12.44
C TRP A 85 -3.41 13.44 13.27
N LEU A 86 -4.43 13.02 14.03
CA LEU A 86 -4.32 11.91 14.97
C LEU A 86 -3.99 10.59 14.26
N GLY A 87 -4.62 10.34 13.10
CA GLY A 87 -4.35 9.15 12.30
C GLY A 87 -2.89 9.07 11.82
N LEU A 88 -2.30 10.21 11.45
CA LEU A 88 -0.89 10.27 11.04
C LEU A 88 0.06 9.93 12.19
N VAL A 89 -0.23 10.42 13.39
CA VAL A 89 0.55 10.12 14.60
C VAL A 89 0.44 8.63 14.95
N CYS A 90 -0.77 8.06 14.94
CA CYS A 90 -0.98 6.63 15.21
C CYS A 90 -0.23 5.74 14.20
N ILE A 91 -0.36 6.01 12.89
CA ILE A 91 0.30 5.21 11.85
C ILE A 91 1.82 5.37 11.94
N SER A 92 2.34 6.58 12.15
CA SER A 92 3.79 6.79 12.27
C SER A 92 4.38 6.10 13.50
N ALA A 93 3.70 6.11 14.64
CA ALA A 93 4.10 5.37 15.83
C ALA A 93 4.13 3.86 15.58
N LEU A 94 3.10 3.31 14.94
CA LEU A 94 3.05 1.88 14.57
C LEU A 94 4.16 1.50 13.59
N LEU A 95 4.44 2.35 12.59
CA LEU A 95 5.55 2.13 11.64
C LEU A 95 6.91 2.21 12.33
N MET A 96 7.08 3.12 13.30
CA MET A 96 8.32 3.23 14.07
C MET A 96 8.53 1.98 14.94
N LEU A 97 7.48 1.47 15.58
CA LEU A 97 7.53 0.21 16.32
C LEU A 97 7.84 -0.98 15.41
N ALA A 98 7.21 -1.06 14.24
CA ALA A 98 7.49 -2.10 13.25
C ALA A 98 8.94 -2.00 12.74
N SER A 99 9.45 -0.80 12.50
CA SER A 99 10.85 -0.58 12.14
C SER A 99 11.81 -1.03 13.25
N LEU A 100 11.47 -0.78 14.52
CA LEU A 100 12.25 -1.26 15.65
C LEU A 100 12.27 -2.80 15.72
N ALA A 101 11.12 -3.43 15.51
CA ALA A 101 11.02 -4.89 15.43
C ALA A 101 11.84 -5.45 14.26
N MET A 102 11.87 -4.77 13.10
CA MET A 102 12.70 -5.16 11.95
C MET A 102 14.20 -5.14 12.27
N PHE A 103 14.68 -4.25 13.15
CA PHE A 103 16.08 -4.27 13.59
C PHE A 103 16.45 -5.50 14.42
N ALA A 104 15.47 -6.16 15.04
CA ALA A 104 15.68 -7.41 15.78
C ALA A 104 15.81 -8.64 14.85
N PHE A 105 15.51 -8.52 13.55
CA PHE A 105 15.67 -9.62 12.61
C PHE A 105 17.15 -9.95 12.39
N PRO A 106 17.51 -11.25 12.29
CA PRO A 106 18.88 -11.66 12.06
C PRO A 106 19.36 -11.19 10.68
N LYS A 107 20.57 -10.63 10.62
CA LYS A 107 21.19 -10.12 9.38
C LYS A 107 21.35 -11.19 8.28
N ARG A 108 21.29 -12.46 8.65
CA ARG A 108 21.33 -13.61 7.75
C ARG A 108 20.31 -14.62 8.24
N LEU A 109 19.30 -14.88 7.43
CA LEU A 109 18.49 -16.08 7.61
C LEU A 109 19.37 -17.27 7.21
N SER A 110 19.52 -18.25 8.10
CA SER A 110 20.20 -19.50 7.79
C SER A 110 19.40 -20.22 6.71
N THR A 111 19.78 -20.04 5.45
CA THR A 111 19.21 -20.77 4.34
C THR A 111 19.42 -22.26 4.60
N CYS A 112 18.34 -22.98 4.88
CA CYS A 112 18.35 -24.44 4.78
C CYS A 112 18.56 -24.74 3.29
N ARG A 113 19.83 -24.89 2.87
CA ARG A 113 20.15 -25.45 1.56
C ARG A 113 19.64 -26.88 1.58
N VAL A 114 18.42 -27.09 1.13
CA VAL A 114 18.07 -28.36 0.51
C VAL A 114 19.09 -28.54 -0.59
N VAL A 115 19.97 -29.53 -0.43
CA VAL A 115 21.00 -29.89 -1.41
C VAL A 115 20.24 -30.38 -2.63
N ALA A 116 19.85 -29.46 -3.51
CA ALA A 116 19.37 -29.79 -4.84
C ALA A 116 20.54 -30.41 -5.60
N PRO A 117 20.31 -31.48 -6.38
CA PRO A 117 21.36 -32.14 -7.14
C PRO A 117 22.03 -31.13 -8.07
N SER A 118 23.34 -31.31 -8.30
CA SER A 118 24.21 -30.35 -8.98
C SER A 118 23.76 -30.04 -10.42
N VAL A 119 22.79 -29.15 -10.58
CA VAL A 119 22.52 -28.50 -11.85
C VAL A 119 23.71 -27.57 -12.08
N LYS A 120 24.47 -27.83 -13.17
CA LYS A 120 25.60 -27.01 -13.60
C LYS A 120 25.28 -25.53 -13.38
N LYS A 121 25.97 -24.90 -12.42
CA LYS A 121 25.87 -23.45 -12.16
C LYS A 121 26.27 -22.76 -13.46
N ARG A 122 25.29 -22.41 -14.29
CA ARG A 122 25.48 -21.44 -15.37
C ARG A 122 26.05 -20.21 -14.68
N GLU A 123 27.30 -19.84 -14.99
CA GLU A 123 27.93 -18.64 -14.43
C GLU A 123 27.00 -17.45 -14.67
N ARG A 124 26.21 -17.08 -13.65
CA ARG A 124 25.40 -15.89 -13.67
C ARG A 124 26.38 -14.74 -13.56
N LYS A 125 26.84 -14.23 -14.71
CA LYS A 125 27.62 -13.00 -14.77
C LYS A 125 26.85 -11.94 -13.99
N ASN A 126 27.46 -11.39 -12.93
CA ASN A 126 26.80 -10.38 -12.11
C ASN A 126 26.35 -9.24 -13.03
N PRO A 127 25.06 -8.85 -13.00
CA PRO A 127 24.57 -7.79 -13.86
C PRO A 127 25.37 -6.50 -13.57
N SER A 128 25.97 -5.93 -14.61
CA SER A 128 26.71 -4.68 -14.49
C SER A 128 25.75 -3.50 -14.61
N LEU A 129 26.00 -2.40 -13.88
CA LEU A 129 25.28 -1.15 -14.07
C LEU A 129 25.35 -0.64 -15.53
N ARG A 130 26.39 -1.04 -16.27
CA ARG A 130 26.53 -0.73 -17.69
C ARG A 130 25.52 -1.47 -18.58
N ASP A 131 24.99 -2.60 -18.12
CA ASP A 131 23.95 -3.35 -18.83
C ASP A 131 22.53 -2.80 -18.55
N PHE A 132 22.38 -1.93 -17.56
CA PHE A 132 21.09 -1.40 -17.13
C PHE A 132 20.35 -0.61 -18.22
N PRO A 133 20.97 0.34 -18.95
CA PRO A 133 20.27 1.04 -20.03
C PRO A 133 19.84 0.10 -21.15
N LYS A 134 20.62 -0.95 -21.42
CA LYS A 134 20.29 -1.99 -22.41
C LYS A 134 19.09 -2.81 -21.96
N ALA A 135 19.01 -3.15 -20.68
CA ALA A 135 17.86 -3.84 -20.10
C ALA A 135 16.58 -2.98 -20.17
N ILE A 136 16.65 -1.69 -19.78
CA ILE A 136 15.52 -0.76 -19.88
C ILE A 136 15.06 -0.64 -21.34
N LYS A 137 15.99 -0.42 -22.28
CA LYS A 137 15.65 -0.31 -23.71
C LYS A 137 14.98 -1.58 -24.23
N ARG A 138 15.38 -2.75 -23.75
CA ARG A 138 14.75 -4.02 -24.11
C ARG A 138 13.32 -4.13 -23.56
N LEU A 139 13.09 -3.72 -22.32
CA LEU A 139 11.76 -3.69 -21.69
C LEU A 139 10.83 -2.72 -22.45
N LEU A 140 11.31 -1.52 -22.75
CA LEU A 140 10.52 -0.49 -23.46
C LEU A 140 10.19 -0.83 -24.91
N LYS A 141 11.01 -1.68 -25.57
CA LYS A 141 10.76 -2.15 -26.94
C LYS A 141 9.84 -3.37 -27.03
N ASN A 142 9.44 -3.94 -25.89
CA ASN A 142 8.53 -5.07 -25.88
C ASN A 142 7.09 -4.55 -25.97
N ASP A 143 6.52 -4.54 -27.17
CA ASP A 143 5.19 -3.99 -27.43
C ASP A 143 4.10 -4.64 -26.55
N ILE A 144 4.16 -5.96 -26.33
CA ILE A 144 3.21 -6.68 -25.47
C ILE A 144 3.28 -6.16 -24.03
N LEU A 145 4.49 -5.96 -23.52
CA LEU A 145 4.69 -5.41 -22.18
C LEU A 145 4.17 -3.97 -22.11
N MET A 146 4.52 -3.14 -23.08
CA MET A 146 4.10 -1.74 -23.11
C MET A 146 2.59 -1.57 -23.20
N PHE A 147 1.91 -2.34 -24.06
CA PHE A 147 0.45 -2.33 -24.15
C PHE A 147 -0.21 -2.84 -22.87
N ARG A 148 0.34 -3.88 -22.24
CA ARG A 148 -0.17 -4.38 -20.95
C ARG A 148 0.00 -3.34 -19.83
N THR A 149 1.15 -2.67 -19.77
CA THR A 149 1.41 -1.62 -18.80
C THR A 149 0.51 -0.41 -19.04
N ALA A 150 0.36 0.04 -20.29
CA ALA A 150 -0.54 1.14 -20.66
C ALA A 150 -1.99 0.82 -20.28
N SER A 151 -2.48 -0.38 -20.62
CA SER A 151 -3.80 -0.87 -20.23
C SER A 151 -3.98 -0.85 -18.70
N SER A 152 -2.98 -1.33 -17.95
CA SER A 152 -3.03 -1.32 -16.48
C SER A 152 -3.09 0.09 -15.90
N VAL A 153 -2.31 1.03 -16.45
CA VAL A 153 -2.33 2.44 -16.03
C VAL A 153 -3.68 3.08 -16.31
N LEU A 154 -4.23 2.87 -17.52
CA LEU A 154 -5.55 3.39 -17.89
C LEU A 154 -6.67 2.82 -17.02
N HIS A 155 -6.53 1.58 -16.55
CA HIS A 155 -7.49 0.96 -15.65
C HIS A 155 -7.38 1.51 -14.21
N ILE A 156 -6.17 1.68 -13.68
CA ILE A 156 -5.92 2.12 -12.31
C ILE A 156 -6.21 3.62 -12.13
N LEU A 157 -5.98 4.44 -13.17
CA LEU A 157 -6.06 5.90 -13.05
C LEU A 157 -7.45 6.42 -12.64
N PRO A 158 -8.57 5.98 -13.26
CA PRO A 158 -9.91 6.36 -12.81
C PRO A 158 -10.22 5.89 -11.39
N ILE A 159 -9.78 4.67 -11.04
CA ILE A 159 -10.01 4.05 -9.73
C ILE A 159 -9.30 4.86 -8.64
N ALA A 160 -8.04 5.24 -8.87
CA ALA A 160 -7.26 6.05 -7.95
C ALA A 160 -7.87 7.46 -7.77
N GLY A 161 -8.32 8.08 -8.86
CA GLY A 161 -9.02 9.37 -8.80
C GLY A 161 -10.31 9.29 -8.00
N LEU A 162 -11.15 8.29 -8.29
CA LEU A 162 -12.41 8.05 -7.58
C LEU A 162 -12.14 7.90 -6.08
N TYR A 163 -11.28 6.98 -5.64
CA TYR A 163 -11.05 6.74 -4.22
C TYR A 163 -10.42 7.92 -3.48
N THR A 164 -9.58 8.71 -4.15
CA THR A 164 -8.95 9.89 -3.53
C THR A 164 -9.99 10.98 -3.23
N PHE A 165 -10.94 11.19 -4.14
CA PHE A 165 -11.93 12.27 -4.02
C PHE A 165 -13.29 11.82 -3.48
N LEU A 166 -13.56 10.52 -3.41
CA LEU A 166 -14.86 9.97 -2.99
C LEU A 166 -15.33 10.50 -1.62
N PRO A 167 -14.52 10.53 -0.56
CA PRO A 167 -14.99 11.05 0.73
C PRO A 167 -15.37 12.53 0.62
N LYS A 168 -14.56 13.34 -0.07
CA LYS A 168 -14.84 14.76 -0.25
C LYS A 168 -16.05 15.02 -1.14
N TYR A 169 -16.27 14.17 -2.13
CA TYR A 169 -17.47 14.18 -2.94
C TYR A 169 -18.72 13.89 -2.08
N LEU A 170 -18.65 12.89 -1.19
CA LEU A 170 -19.75 12.58 -0.26
C LEU A 170 -20.01 13.72 0.75
N GLU A 171 -18.97 14.35 1.27
CA GLU A 171 -19.09 15.53 2.13
C GLU A 171 -19.75 16.70 1.38
N SER A 172 -19.31 16.99 0.16
CA SER A 172 -19.77 18.16 -0.60
C SER A 172 -21.18 17.98 -1.17
N GLN A 173 -21.46 16.84 -1.81
CA GLN A 173 -22.72 16.63 -2.55
C GLN A 173 -23.83 16.06 -1.67
N PHE A 174 -23.49 15.17 -0.73
CA PHE A 174 -24.47 14.50 0.13
C PHE A 174 -24.50 15.07 1.55
N ARG A 175 -23.74 16.14 1.80
CA ARG A 175 -23.64 16.82 3.12
C ARG A 175 -23.36 15.83 4.25
N GLN A 176 -22.58 14.80 3.96
CA GLN A 176 -22.17 13.81 4.95
C GLN A 176 -21.08 14.39 5.84
N THR A 177 -21.04 13.96 7.11
CA THR A 177 -19.93 14.27 8.00
C THR A 177 -18.65 13.60 7.52
N ALA A 178 -17.48 14.17 7.83
CA ALA A 178 -16.19 13.61 7.41
C ALA A 178 -16.00 12.16 7.89
N HIS A 179 -16.40 11.85 9.14
CA HIS A 179 -16.36 10.48 9.67
C HIS A 179 -17.22 9.53 8.83
N THR A 180 -18.48 9.90 8.54
CA THR A 180 -19.39 9.02 7.79
C THR A 180 -18.91 8.83 6.35
N ALA A 181 -18.45 9.90 5.69
CA ALA A 181 -17.92 9.83 4.34
C ALA A 181 -16.68 8.93 4.25
N ASN A 182 -15.76 9.02 5.21
CA ASN A 182 -14.59 8.15 5.30
C ASN A 182 -14.99 6.69 5.57
N MET A 183 -15.96 6.45 6.46
CA MET A 183 -16.43 5.10 6.78
C MET A 183 -17.05 4.41 5.56
N VAL A 184 -17.94 5.13 4.85
CA VAL A 184 -18.60 4.62 3.64
C VAL A 184 -17.58 4.35 2.54
N SER A 185 -16.60 5.24 2.35
CA SER A 185 -15.55 5.05 1.34
C SER A 185 -14.67 3.83 1.64
N GLY A 186 -14.31 3.62 2.92
CA GLY A 186 -13.50 2.48 3.36
C GLY A 186 -14.26 1.15 3.24
N ILE A 187 -15.44 1.06 3.85
CA ILE A 187 -16.22 -0.19 3.90
C ILE A 187 -16.91 -0.45 2.56
N GLY A 188 -17.74 0.49 2.10
CA GLY A 188 -18.55 0.31 0.90
C GLY A 188 -17.74 0.35 -0.40
N GLY A 189 -16.63 1.08 -0.42
CA GLY A 189 -15.77 1.19 -1.60
C GLY A 189 -14.67 0.14 -1.64
N ILE A 190 -13.79 0.13 -0.64
CA ILE A 190 -12.51 -0.60 -0.72
C ILE A 190 -12.63 -2.04 -0.20
N LEU A 191 -13.32 -2.28 0.92
CA LEU A 191 -13.51 -3.65 1.40
C LEU A 191 -14.33 -4.49 0.44
N VAL A 192 -15.40 -3.93 -0.12
CA VAL A 192 -16.21 -4.60 -1.15
C VAL A 192 -15.37 -4.94 -2.38
N MET A 193 -14.51 -4.03 -2.82
CA MET A 193 -13.55 -4.31 -3.91
C MET A 193 -12.60 -5.47 -3.52
N GLY A 194 -12.07 -5.47 -2.30
CA GLY A 194 -11.21 -6.55 -1.80
C GLY A 194 -11.91 -7.91 -1.80
N LEU A 195 -13.18 -7.97 -1.38
CA LEU A 195 -13.99 -9.19 -1.46
C LEU A 195 -14.19 -9.64 -2.91
N GLY A 196 -14.43 -8.70 -3.83
CA GLY A 196 -14.54 -9.00 -5.26
C GLY A 196 -13.27 -9.64 -5.84
N ILE A 197 -12.09 -9.12 -5.47
CA ILE A 197 -10.80 -9.68 -5.88
C ILE A 197 -10.62 -11.11 -5.35
N ILE A 198 -10.97 -11.34 -4.08
CA ILE A 198 -10.86 -12.68 -3.46
C ILE A 198 -11.83 -13.66 -4.14
N MET A 199 -13.10 -13.27 -4.34
CA MET A 199 -14.10 -14.11 -5.02
C MET A 199 -13.68 -14.44 -6.46
N SER A 200 -13.12 -13.48 -7.19
CA SER A 200 -12.57 -13.73 -8.52
C SER A 200 -11.43 -14.75 -8.48
N GLY A 201 -10.58 -14.71 -7.46
CA GLY A 201 -9.50 -15.69 -7.28
C GLY A 201 -10.03 -17.11 -7.06
N VAL A 202 -11.10 -17.25 -6.27
CA VAL A 202 -11.77 -18.54 -6.04
C VAL A 202 -12.44 -19.08 -7.31
N PHE A 203 -13.00 -18.21 -8.14
CA PHE A 203 -13.67 -18.63 -9.39
C PHE A 203 -12.68 -19.02 -10.51
N ILE A 204 -11.47 -18.47 -10.48
CA ILE A 204 -10.41 -18.76 -11.48
C ILE A 204 -9.65 -20.06 -11.12
N LEU A 205 -9.63 -20.44 -9.85
CA LEU A 205 -9.09 -21.72 -9.35
C LEU A 205 -10.01 -22.89 -9.68
#